data_AF-A0A352VJW2-F1
#
_entry.id   AF-A0A352VJW2-F1
#
_cell.length_a   1.000
_cell.length_b   1.000
_cell.length_c   1.000
_cell.angle_alpha   90.00
_cell.angle_beta   90.00
_cell.angle_gamma   90.00
#
_symmetry.space_group_name_H-M   'P 1'
#
loop_
_entity.id
_entity.type
_entity.pdbx_description
1 polymer ?
#
loop_
_entity_poly.entity_id
_entity_poly.type
_entity_poly.pdbx_seq_one_letter_code
_entity_poly.pdbx_strand_id
1 'polypeptide(L)'
;FPHHENEIAQSEAATGRPFVRHWMHGRHLFVEGKKMAKSLGNFITLRELLDEGHDPAAIRHLLISSHYRGDLNFTRQGLEASGSALQRLLDFESRLKGLAVDAGADPSGLATIASEAVESFRGAMDNDFNSADALAVVFGFVSSVNAALDAHPAVIAADRDAALAALHSMDEVLGLLEVASASRVVDDDLAAYVEQKIQERSEARANRDFATSDAIRDELTGKGIVLEDGPDGTRWKVG
;
A
#
# COMPACT_ATOMS: atom_id res chain seq x y z
N PHE A 1 -3.53 -17.33 27.59
CA PHE A 1 -4.10 -18.46 28.34
C PHE A 1 -4.80 -19.51 27.48
N PRO A 2 -4.44 -20.80 27.61
CA PRO A 2 -3.39 -21.35 28.49
C PRO A 2 -2.01 -21.51 27.81
N HIS A 3 -1.89 -21.29 26.50
CA HIS A 3 -0.73 -21.73 25.72
C HIS A 3 0.62 -21.16 26.19
N HIS A 4 0.80 -19.83 26.22
CA HIS A 4 2.07 -19.22 26.61
C HIS A 4 2.41 -19.45 28.09
N GLU A 5 1.40 -19.53 28.97
CA GLU A 5 1.62 -19.84 30.38
C GLU A 5 2.14 -21.27 30.58
N ASN A 6 1.69 -22.22 29.75
CA ASN A 6 2.24 -23.57 29.73
C ASN A 6 3.68 -23.60 29.19
N GLU A 7 4.01 -22.78 28.18
CA GLU A 7 5.38 -22.68 27.65
C GLU A 7 6.37 -22.15 28.70
N ILE A 8 5.96 -21.15 29.47
CA ILE A 8 6.74 -20.64 30.62
C ILE A 8 6.94 -21.76 31.64
N ALA A 9 5.87 -22.43 32.06
CA ALA A 9 5.95 -23.49 33.05
C ALA A 9 6.89 -24.64 32.61
N GLN A 10 6.81 -25.06 31.36
CA GLN A 10 7.66 -26.10 30.80
C GLN A 10 9.13 -25.67 30.74
N SER A 11 9.40 -24.49 30.20
CA SER A 11 10.76 -24.01 29.92
C SER A 11 11.50 -23.63 31.20
N GLU A 12 10.85 -22.92 32.11
CA GLU A 12 11.47 -22.45 33.34
C GLU A 12 11.64 -23.58 34.36
N ALA A 13 10.70 -24.53 34.45
CA ALA A 13 10.85 -25.69 35.32
C ALA A 13 11.99 -26.62 34.86
N ALA A 14 12.18 -26.78 33.54
CA ALA A 14 13.25 -27.61 33.00
C ALA A 14 14.64 -26.96 33.14
N THR A 15 14.74 -25.63 33.06
CA THR A 15 16.03 -24.92 32.99
C THR A 15 16.42 -24.19 34.26
N GLY A 16 15.45 -23.88 35.14
CA GLY A 16 15.64 -23.03 36.32
C GLY A 16 15.98 -21.58 35.99
N ARG A 17 15.70 -21.12 34.76
CA ARG A 17 16.04 -19.77 34.27
C ARG A 17 14.81 -19.09 33.66
N PRO A 18 14.77 -17.74 33.65
CA PRO A 18 13.72 -17.01 32.94
C PRO A 18 13.69 -17.38 31.45
N PHE A 19 12.51 -17.71 30.91
CA PHE A 19 12.36 -18.15 29.52
C PHE A 19 12.54 -17.00 28.53
N VAL A 20 11.74 -15.93 28.67
CA VAL A 20 11.80 -14.72 27.84
C VAL A 20 11.53 -13.47 28.68
N ARG A 21 12.03 -12.32 28.23
CA ARG A 21 11.88 -11.03 28.96
C ARG A 21 10.69 -10.20 28.51
N HIS A 22 10.31 -10.32 27.24
CA HIS A 22 9.21 -9.56 26.66
C HIS A 22 8.31 -10.51 25.88
N TRP A 23 7.00 -10.40 26.13
CA TRP A 23 5.96 -11.08 25.39
C TRP A 23 5.16 -10.04 24.63
N MET A 24 4.96 -10.26 23.34
CA MET A 24 4.11 -9.41 22.51
C MET A 24 2.88 -10.20 22.10
N HIS A 25 1.70 -9.64 22.37
CA HIS A 25 0.43 -10.26 22.01
C HIS A 25 -0.38 -9.30 21.16
N GLY A 26 -0.65 -9.70 19.92
CA GLY A 26 -1.62 -9.03 19.07
C GLY A 26 -3.03 -9.15 19.64
N ARG A 27 -3.82 -8.08 19.51
CA ARG A 27 -5.20 -8.05 19.94
C ARG A 27 -6.12 -8.68 18.87
N HIS A 28 -7.40 -8.82 19.19
CA HIS A 28 -8.34 -9.49 18.33
C HIS A 28 -8.72 -8.65 17.09
N LEU A 29 -8.83 -9.35 15.97
CA LEU A 29 -9.48 -8.87 14.76
C LEU A 29 -10.99 -9.17 14.85
N PHE A 30 -11.79 -8.13 14.67
CA PHE A 30 -13.24 -8.22 14.45
C PHE A 30 -13.51 -8.13 12.95
N VAL A 31 -14.60 -8.75 12.51
CA VAL A 31 -15.10 -8.68 11.13
C VAL A 31 -16.53 -8.19 11.20
N GLU A 32 -16.81 -7.06 10.56
CA GLU A 32 -18.15 -6.45 10.52
C GLU A 32 -18.77 -6.33 11.93
N GLY A 33 -17.96 -5.86 12.89
CA GLY A 33 -18.35 -5.63 14.29
C GLY A 33 -18.49 -6.89 15.14
N LYS A 34 -18.21 -8.09 14.60
CA LYS A 34 -18.30 -9.37 15.33
C LYS A 34 -16.95 -10.05 15.44
N LYS A 35 -16.71 -10.76 16.54
CA LYS A 35 -15.51 -11.58 16.68
C LYS A 35 -15.47 -12.60 15.53
N MET A 36 -14.33 -12.74 14.88
CA MET A 36 -14.17 -13.72 13.81
C MET A 36 -14.23 -15.14 14.40
N ALA A 37 -15.18 -15.96 13.93
CA ALA A 37 -15.31 -17.34 14.36
C ALA A 37 -15.87 -18.21 13.24
N LYS A 38 -15.26 -19.38 13.01
CA LYS A 38 -15.75 -20.36 12.02
C LYS A 38 -17.22 -20.74 12.24
N SER A 39 -17.65 -20.84 13.51
CA SER A 39 -19.03 -21.16 13.88
C SER A 39 -20.05 -20.06 13.52
N LEU A 40 -19.61 -18.81 13.34
CA LEU A 40 -20.47 -17.68 12.95
C LEU A 40 -20.51 -17.48 11.43
N GLY A 41 -19.73 -18.25 10.66
CA GLY A 41 -19.63 -18.10 9.20
C GLY A 41 -19.04 -16.77 8.73
N ASN A 42 -18.45 -15.97 9.63
CA ASN A 42 -17.87 -14.65 9.34
C ASN A 42 -16.34 -14.68 9.23
N PHE A 43 -15.78 -15.87 8.96
CA PHE A 43 -14.35 -16.05 8.75
C PHE A 43 -14.02 -15.67 7.32
N ILE A 44 -13.10 -14.72 7.14
CA ILE A 44 -12.61 -14.28 5.84
C ILE A 44 -11.13 -14.66 5.75
N THR A 45 -10.75 -15.37 4.70
CA THR A 45 -9.36 -15.71 4.42
C THR A 45 -8.70 -14.66 3.54
N LEU A 46 -7.37 -14.57 3.65
CA LEU A 46 -6.59 -13.77 2.70
C LEU A 46 -6.84 -14.23 1.25
N ARG A 47 -6.94 -15.54 0.99
CA ARG A 47 -7.18 -16.05 -0.36
C ARG A 47 -8.50 -15.57 -0.93
N GLU A 48 -9.58 -15.61 -0.15
CA GLU A 48 -10.88 -15.08 -0.57
C GLU A 48 -10.79 -13.58 -0.93
N LEU A 49 -10.11 -12.77 -0.11
CA LEU A 49 -9.93 -11.35 -0.41
C LEU A 49 -9.17 -11.12 -1.73
N LEU A 50 -8.14 -11.94 -1.99
CA LEU A 50 -7.37 -11.86 -3.24
C LEU A 50 -8.18 -12.33 -4.44
N ASP A 51 -8.94 -13.42 -4.30
CA ASP A 51 -9.83 -13.95 -5.35
C ASP A 51 -10.97 -12.97 -5.69
N GLU A 52 -11.37 -12.14 -4.72
CA GLU A 52 -12.32 -11.03 -4.91
C GLU A 52 -11.69 -9.79 -5.58
N GLY A 53 -10.38 -9.81 -5.86
CA GLY A 53 -9.67 -8.74 -6.55
C GLY A 53 -9.19 -7.61 -5.64
N HIS A 54 -9.05 -7.82 -4.33
CA HIS A 54 -8.50 -6.80 -3.45
C HIS A 54 -6.97 -6.77 -3.50
N ASP A 55 -6.40 -5.57 -3.63
CA ASP A 55 -4.96 -5.33 -3.62
C ASP A 55 -4.33 -5.82 -2.29
N PRO A 56 -3.31 -6.70 -2.33
CA PRO A 56 -2.63 -7.19 -1.12
C PRO A 56 -2.08 -6.07 -0.22
N ALA A 57 -1.62 -4.96 -0.81
CA ALA A 57 -1.12 -3.82 -0.05
C ALA A 57 -2.26 -3.02 0.61
N ALA A 58 -3.47 -3.01 0.03
CA ALA A 58 -4.64 -2.42 0.67
C ALA A 58 -5.08 -3.24 1.90
N ILE A 59 -5.03 -4.58 1.79
CA ILE A 59 -5.27 -5.48 2.92
C ILE A 59 -4.22 -5.24 4.02
N ARG A 60 -2.94 -5.15 3.64
CA ARG A 60 -1.85 -4.86 4.57
C ARG A 60 -2.03 -3.52 5.27
N HIS A 61 -2.34 -2.47 4.51
CA HIS A 61 -2.61 -1.14 5.05
C HIS A 61 -3.72 -1.18 6.11
N LEU A 62 -4.84 -1.85 5.83
CA LEU A 62 -5.93 -2.00 6.80
C LEU A 62 -5.48 -2.74 8.07
N LEU A 63 -4.67 -3.78 7.93
CA LEU A 63 -4.20 -4.55 9.08
C LEU A 63 -3.24 -3.77 9.99
N ILE A 64 -2.50 -2.80 9.44
CA ILE A 64 -1.58 -1.94 10.20
C ILE A 64 -2.17 -0.57 10.55
N SER A 65 -3.42 -0.29 10.15
CA SER A 65 -4.09 0.99 10.43
C SER A 65 -4.55 1.16 11.88
N SER A 66 -4.31 0.15 12.72
CA SER A 66 -4.55 0.18 14.16
C SER A 66 -3.32 -0.35 14.87
N HIS A 67 -3.10 0.13 16.09
CA HIS A 67 -2.04 -0.38 16.96
C HIS A 67 -2.20 -1.90 17.16
N TYR A 68 -1.12 -2.69 17.13
CA TYR A 68 -1.22 -4.16 17.21
C TYR A 68 -1.91 -4.69 18.48
N ARG A 69 -1.89 -3.90 19.56
CA ARG A 69 -2.58 -4.16 20.85
C ARG A 69 -4.01 -3.60 20.92
N GLY A 70 -4.44 -2.84 19.93
CA GLY A 70 -5.80 -2.30 19.80
C GLY A 70 -6.73 -3.26 19.06
N ASP A 71 -8.03 -3.19 19.35
CA ASP A 71 -9.00 -3.95 18.56
C ASP A 71 -9.05 -3.36 17.14
N LEU A 72 -8.96 -4.21 16.11
CA LEU A 72 -9.15 -3.83 14.72
C LEU A 72 -10.47 -4.39 14.22
N ASN A 73 -11.32 -3.54 13.65
CA ASN A 73 -12.55 -3.98 12.98
C ASN A 73 -12.35 -3.97 11.47
N PHE A 74 -12.14 -5.16 10.91
CA PHE A 74 -12.10 -5.38 9.47
C PHE A 74 -13.50 -5.22 8.88
N THR A 75 -13.64 -4.29 7.95
CA THR A 75 -14.89 -4.07 7.20
C THR A 75 -14.56 -3.92 5.73
N ARG A 76 -15.50 -4.27 4.85
CA ARG A 76 -15.34 -4.03 3.40
C ARG A 76 -15.12 -2.55 3.09
N GLN A 77 -15.88 -1.68 3.75
CA GLN A 77 -15.70 -0.23 3.64
C GLN A 77 -14.30 0.23 4.10
N GLY A 78 -13.78 -0.34 5.19
CA GLY A 78 -12.43 -0.06 5.67
C GLY A 78 -11.35 -0.53 4.69
N LEU A 79 -11.60 -1.64 3.98
CA LEU A 79 -10.70 -2.13 2.94
C LEU A 79 -10.70 -1.23 1.71
N GLU A 80 -11.88 -0.78 1.25
CA GLU A 80 -12.00 0.21 0.17
C GLU A 80 -11.29 1.53 0.51
N ALA A 81 -11.47 2.02 1.75
CA ALA A 81 -10.77 3.19 2.25
C ALA A 81 -9.25 2.99 2.27
N SER A 82 -8.78 1.80 2.61
CA SER A 82 -7.36 1.44 2.58
C SER A 82 -6.80 1.36 1.16
N GLY A 83 -7.59 0.88 0.19
CA GLY A 83 -7.23 0.95 -1.23
C GLY A 83 -7.07 2.39 -1.73
N SER A 84 -7.98 3.28 -1.32
CA SER A 84 -7.88 4.71 -1.63
C SER A 84 -6.65 5.36 -0.97
N ALA A 85 -6.32 4.98 0.27
CA ALA A 85 -5.15 5.46 0.98
C ALA A 85 -3.85 5.01 0.28
N LEU A 86 -3.80 3.74 -0.15
CA LEU A 86 -2.70 3.19 -0.92
C LEU A 86 -2.52 3.93 -2.26
N GLN A 87 -3.61 4.18 -2.99
CA GLN A 87 -3.55 4.90 -4.26
C GLN A 87 -2.93 6.29 -4.09
N ARG A 88 -3.24 7.00 -3.01
CA ARG A 88 -2.61 8.31 -2.70
C ARG A 88 -1.10 8.20 -2.53
N LEU A 89 -0.59 7.14 -1.90
CA LEU A 89 0.85 6.94 -1.73
C LEU A 89 1.54 6.66 -3.08
N LEU A 90 0.88 5.89 -3.95
CA LEU A 90 1.38 5.57 -5.28
C LEU A 90 1.38 6.80 -6.20
N ASP A 91 0.29 7.57 -6.18
CA ASP A 91 0.19 8.83 -6.93
C ASP A 91 1.25 9.82 -6.45
N PHE A 92 1.47 9.89 -5.14
CA PHE A 92 2.50 10.73 -4.54
C PHE A 92 3.92 10.31 -4.96
N GLU A 93 4.23 9.01 -4.90
CA GLU A 93 5.51 8.49 -5.36
C GLU A 93 5.72 8.79 -6.86
N SER A 94 4.69 8.55 -7.68
CA SER A 94 4.71 8.84 -9.12
C SER A 94 4.90 10.33 -9.38
N ARG A 95 4.23 11.20 -8.62
CA ARG A 95 4.41 12.67 -8.71
C ARG A 95 5.86 13.02 -8.45
N LEU A 96 6.46 12.54 -7.36
CA LEU A 96 7.86 12.80 -7.03
C LEU A 96 8.83 12.32 -8.11
N LYS A 97 8.64 11.11 -8.64
CA LYS A 97 9.44 10.55 -9.74
C LYS A 97 9.32 11.37 -11.03
N GLY A 98 8.14 11.93 -11.30
CA GLY A 98 7.84 12.73 -12.48
C GLY A 98 8.16 14.23 -12.37
N LEU A 99 8.66 14.71 -11.21
CA LEU A 99 8.98 16.12 -11.02
C LEU A 99 10.11 16.56 -11.96
N ALA A 100 9.88 17.67 -12.66
CA ALA A 100 10.92 18.39 -13.37
C ALA A 100 11.91 18.98 -12.36
N VAL A 101 13.19 18.69 -12.57
CA VAL A 101 14.28 19.24 -11.75
C VAL A 101 14.96 20.38 -12.48
N ASP A 102 15.19 21.48 -11.77
CA ASP A 102 15.93 22.64 -12.26
C ASP A 102 17.05 22.96 -11.27
N ALA A 103 18.30 22.93 -11.75
CA ALA A 103 19.47 23.23 -10.94
C ALA A 103 19.54 24.71 -10.50
N GLY A 104 18.80 25.60 -11.17
CA GLY A 104 18.68 27.02 -10.84
C GLY A 104 17.49 27.34 -9.93
N ALA A 105 16.66 26.36 -9.56
CA ALA A 105 15.53 26.59 -8.67
C ALA A 105 15.98 26.90 -7.23
N ASP A 106 15.18 27.69 -6.52
CA ASP A 106 15.36 27.91 -5.10
C ASP A 106 15.05 26.64 -4.29
N PRO A 107 15.69 26.41 -3.13
CA PRO A 107 15.33 25.33 -2.23
C PRO A 107 13.85 25.40 -1.84
N SER A 108 13.13 24.30 -2.08
CA SER A 108 11.70 24.15 -1.84
C SER A 108 11.37 23.77 -0.38
N GLY A 109 12.39 23.49 0.43
CA GLY A 109 12.24 23.06 1.82
C GLY A 109 11.87 21.59 1.99
N LEU A 110 11.76 20.83 0.88
CA LEU A 110 11.41 19.41 0.92
C LEU A 110 12.40 18.57 1.72
N ALA A 111 13.70 18.86 1.64
CA ALA A 111 14.69 18.14 2.44
C ALA A 111 14.44 18.28 3.97
N THR A 112 14.01 19.45 4.43
CA THR A 112 13.64 19.66 5.84
C THR A 112 12.39 18.88 6.21
N ILE A 113 11.33 19.00 5.41
CA ILE A 113 10.07 18.26 5.60
C ILE A 113 10.33 16.74 5.64
N ALA A 114 11.20 16.24 4.76
CA ALA A 114 11.61 14.85 4.68
C ALA A 114 12.33 14.38 5.96
N SER A 115 13.31 15.15 6.45
CA SER A 115 14.05 14.81 7.67
C SER A 115 13.13 14.79 8.90
N GLU A 116 12.27 15.79 9.05
CA GLU A 116 11.31 15.89 10.17
C GLU A 116 10.29 14.75 10.16
N ALA A 117 9.83 14.35 8.97
CA ALA A 117 8.92 13.22 8.81
C ALA A 117 9.57 11.90 9.22
N VAL A 118 10.83 11.65 8.82
CA VAL A 118 11.57 10.43 9.22
C VAL A 118 11.77 10.37 10.73
N GLU A 119 12.13 11.48 11.37
CA GLU A 119 12.26 11.52 12.84
C GLU A 119 10.92 11.29 13.54
N SER A 120 9.85 11.93 13.07
CA SER A 120 8.50 11.76 13.62
C SER A 120 8.00 10.31 13.46
N PHE A 121 8.27 9.69 12.31
CA PHE A 121 7.93 8.31 12.02
C PHE A 121 8.67 7.34 12.96
N ARG A 122 9.98 7.55 13.16
CA ARG A 122 10.76 6.77 14.14
C ARG A 122 10.20 6.92 15.54
N GLY A 123 9.84 8.13 15.95
CA GLY A 123 9.20 8.37 17.25
C GLY A 123 7.89 7.61 17.43
N ALA A 124 7.06 7.52 16.38
CA ALA A 124 5.84 6.72 16.40
C ALA A 124 6.13 5.21 16.51
N MET A 125 7.12 4.71 15.77
CA MET A 125 7.51 3.29 15.81
C MET A 125 8.20 2.89 17.12
N ASP A 126 9.02 3.77 17.70
CA ASP A 126 9.67 3.56 19.01
C ASP A 126 8.65 3.55 20.17
N ASN A 127 7.48 4.16 19.97
CA ASN A 127 6.35 4.10 20.89
C ASN A 127 5.54 2.81 20.68
N ASP A 128 6.10 1.67 21.08
CA ASP A 128 5.45 0.33 21.03
C ASP A 128 4.93 -0.05 19.64
N PHE A 129 5.70 0.23 18.57
CA PHE A 129 5.32 -0.10 17.19
C PHE A 129 3.98 0.51 16.78
N ASN A 130 3.73 1.77 17.14
CA ASN A 130 2.47 2.43 16.85
C ASN A 130 2.33 2.79 15.36
N SER A 131 1.94 1.79 14.57
CA SER A 131 1.74 1.91 13.12
C SER A 131 0.63 2.88 12.75
N ALA A 132 -0.38 3.08 13.61
CA ALA A 132 -1.44 4.05 13.35
C ALA A 132 -0.90 5.49 13.35
N ASP A 133 -0.10 5.84 14.36
CA ASP A 133 0.57 7.15 14.42
C ASP A 133 1.61 7.28 13.30
N ALA A 134 2.34 6.21 12.99
CA ALA A 134 3.31 6.20 11.90
C ALA A 134 2.66 6.46 10.53
N LEU A 135 1.49 5.86 10.26
CA LEU A 135 0.70 6.15 9.06
C LEU A 135 0.22 7.61 9.04
N ALA A 136 -0.19 8.16 10.18
CA ALA A 136 -0.56 9.57 10.26
C ALA A 136 0.60 10.50 9.88
N VAL A 137 1.83 10.16 10.32
CA VAL A 137 3.05 10.88 9.89
C VAL A 137 3.27 10.77 8.39
N VAL A 138 3.13 9.58 7.80
CA VAL A 138 3.29 9.39 6.34
C VAL A 138 2.30 10.25 5.55
N PHE A 139 1.01 10.24 5.90
CA PHE A 139 0.02 11.06 5.19
C PHE A 139 0.16 12.56 5.47
N GLY A 140 0.64 12.94 6.66
CA GLY A 140 1.05 14.31 6.96
C GLY A 140 2.21 14.77 6.08
N PHE A 141 3.24 13.93 5.92
CA PHE A 141 4.37 14.15 5.02
C PHE A 141 3.91 14.34 3.57
N VAL A 142 3.07 13.43 3.05
CA VAL A 142 2.47 13.55 1.71
C VAL A 142 1.79 14.91 1.52
N SER A 143 1.01 15.35 2.51
CA SER A 143 0.28 16.62 2.47
C SER A 143 1.23 17.82 2.44
N SER A 144 2.24 17.83 3.32
CA SER A 144 3.23 18.92 3.41
C SER A 144 4.09 19.04 2.17
N VAL A 145 4.53 17.90 1.60
CA VAL A 145 5.31 17.89 0.35
C VAL A 145 4.46 18.37 -0.82
N ASN A 146 3.22 17.89 -0.94
CA ASN A 146 2.32 18.37 -2.01
C ASN A 146 2.10 19.89 -1.93
N ALA A 147 1.88 20.43 -0.73
CA ALA A 147 1.72 21.87 -0.54
C ALA A 147 2.97 22.67 -0.92
N ALA A 148 4.16 22.17 -0.59
CA ALA A 148 5.42 22.79 -1.02
C ALA A 148 5.57 22.72 -2.54
N LEU A 149 5.28 21.58 -3.18
CA LEU A 149 5.34 21.44 -4.63
C LEU A 149 4.34 22.35 -5.36
N ASP A 150 3.19 22.63 -4.78
CA ASP A 150 2.21 23.55 -5.37
C ASP A 150 2.68 25.02 -5.30
N ALA A 151 3.54 25.35 -4.32
CA ALA A 151 4.15 26.67 -4.18
C ALA A 151 5.42 26.85 -5.05
N HIS A 152 6.04 25.76 -5.50
CA HIS A 152 7.31 25.74 -6.22
C HIS A 152 7.17 25.05 -7.59
N PRO A 153 7.15 25.80 -8.72
CA PRO A 153 6.92 25.22 -10.05
C PRO A 153 8.05 24.30 -10.56
N ALA A 154 9.24 24.40 -9.96
CA ALA A 154 10.35 23.49 -10.15
C ALA A 154 11.12 23.34 -8.84
N VAL A 155 11.79 22.20 -8.65
CA VAL A 155 12.61 21.91 -7.47
C VAL A 155 14.02 21.49 -7.87
N ILE A 156 14.99 21.67 -6.97
CA ILE A 156 16.31 21.10 -7.15
C ILE A 156 16.26 19.58 -6.97
N ALA A 157 17.17 18.85 -7.64
CA ALA A 157 17.21 17.39 -7.56
C ALA A 157 17.38 16.87 -6.12
N ALA A 158 18.20 17.55 -5.31
CA ALA A 158 18.44 17.17 -3.92
C ALA A 158 17.16 17.16 -3.05
N ASP A 159 16.23 18.09 -3.29
CA ASP A 159 14.97 18.19 -2.54
C ASP A 159 14.01 17.06 -2.93
N ARG A 160 13.87 16.78 -4.23
CA ARG A 160 13.10 15.63 -4.74
C ARG A 160 13.67 14.32 -4.20
N ASP A 161 14.98 14.14 -4.28
CA ASP A 161 15.66 12.91 -3.88
C ASP A 161 15.55 12.68 -2.38
N ALA A 162 15.62 13.73 -1.56
CA ALA A 162 15.37 13.66 -0.13
C ALA A 162 13.92 13.23 0.20
N ALA A 163 12.93 13.78 -0.51
CA ALA A 163 11.53 13.40 -0.33
C ALA A 163 11.26 11.93 -0.72
N LEU A 164 11.83 11.48 -1.84
CA LEU A 164 11.75 10.07 -2.27
C LEU A 164 12.43 9.15 -1.25
N ALA A 165 13.63 9.49 -0.80
CA ALA A 165 14.37 8.69 0.18
C ALA A 165 13.61 8.58 1.51
N ALA A 166 12.97 9.66 1.98
CA ALA A 166 12.14 9.62 3.18
C ALA A 166 10.90 8.73 3.00
N LEU A 167 10.20 8.84 1.87
CA LEU A 167 9.05 7.98 1.56
C LEU A 167 9.46 6.50 1.58
N HIS A 168 10.54 6.15 0.87
CA HIS A 168 11.03 4.77 0.80
C HIS A 168 11.56 4.26 2.13
N SER A 169 12.23 5.10 2.93
CA SER A 169 12.68 4.73 4.27
C SER A 169 11.52 4.42 5.22
N MET A 170 10.41 5.14 5.12
CA MET A 170 9.21 4.84 5.92
C MET A 170 8.51 3.58 5.37
N ASP A 171 8.45 3.42 4.05
CA ASP A 171 7.85 2.25 3.42
C ASP A 171 8.65 0.96 3.64
N GLU A 172 9.97 1.00 3.82
CA GLU A 172 10.77 -0.18 4.18
C GLU A 172 10.26 -0.85 5.48
N VAL A 173 9.68 -0.06 6.38
CA VAL A 173 9.08 -0.56 7.63
C VAL A 173 7.62 -0.99 7.41
N LEU A 174 6.84 -0.19 6.66
CA LEU A 174 5.41 -0.45 6.47
C LEU A 174 5.12 -1.53 5.43
N GLY A 175 5.93 -1.63 4.38
CA GLY A 175 5.84 -2.54 3.25
C GLY A 175 4.60 -2.32 2.39
N LEU A 176 4.17 -1.08 2.15
CA LEU A 176 2.97 -0.79 1.37
C LEU A 176 3.29 -0.66 -0.12
N LEU A 177 4.26 0.19 -0.48
CA LEU A 177 4.67 0.40 -1.87
C LEU A 177 5.39 -0.82 -2.41
N GLU A 178 6.22 -1.50 -1.60
CA GLU A 178 6.85 -2.76 -2.00
C GLU A 178 5.81 -3.83 -2.36
N VAL A 179 4.81 -4.07 -1.50
CA VAL A 179 3.76 -5.08 -1.74
C VAL A 179 2.87 -4.68 -2.91
N ALA A 180 2.57 -3.39 -3.06
CA ALA A 180 1.81 -2.87 -4.20
C ALA A 180 2.60 -3.03 -5.51
N SER A 181 3.91 -2.83 -5.48
CA SER A 181 4.78 -3.04 -6.65
C SER A 181 4.85 -4.53 -7.00
N ALA A 182 5.12 -5.39 -6.02
CA ALA A 182 5.25 -6.83 -6.21
C ALA A 182 3.98 -7.49 -6.76
N SER A 183 2.80 -7.04 -6.31
CA SER A 183 1.51 -7.51 -6.82
C SER A 183 1.17 -7.02 -8.23
N ARG A 184 1.86 -5.97 -8.70
CA ARG A 184 1.72 -5.39 -10.04
C ARG A 184 2.90 -5.72 -10.95
N VAL A 185 3.83 -6.57 -10.52
CA VAL A 185 4.82 -7.15 -11.42
C VAL A 185 4.08 -8.07 -12.37
N VAL A 186 3.94 -7.59 -13.59
CA VAL A 186 3.39 -8.34 -14.70
C VAL A 186 4.56 -9.11 -15.29
N ASP A 187 4.44 -10.44 -15.40
CA ASP A 187 5.44 -11.19 -16.15
C ASP A 187 5.44 -10.74 -17.63
N ASP A 188 6.57 -10.91 -18.31
CA ASP A 188 6.74 -10.45 -19.69
C ASP A 188 5.71 -11.07 -20.66
N ASP A 189 5.21 -12.27 -20.37
CA ASP A 189 4.21 -12.96 -21.19
C ASP A 189 2.82 -12.30 -21.03
N LEU A 190 2.43 -11.94 -19.80
CA LEU A 190 1.20 -11.23 -19.54
C LEU A 190 1.27 -9.80 -20.13
N ALA A 191 2.41 -9.12 -20.04
CA ALA A 191 2.58 -7.80 -20.65
C ALA A 191 2.45 -7.89 -22.18
N ALA A 192 3.14 -8.85 -22.81
CA ALA A 192 3.04 -9.08 -24.26
C ALA A 192 1.61 -9.42 -24.70
N TYR A 193 0.88 -10.22 -23.91
CA TYR A 193 -0.51 -10.54 -24.15
C TYR A 193 -1.43 -9.31 -24.05
N VAL A 194 -1.24 -8.45 -23.05
CA VAL A 194 -2.03 -7.22 -22.90
C VAL A 194 -1.79 -6.26 -24.08
N GLU A 195 -0.53 -6.07 -24.48
CA GLU A 195 -0.19 -5.24 -25.65
C GLU A 195 -0.81 -5.78 -26.94
N GLN A 196 -0.77 -7.11 -27.15
CA GLN A 196 -1.46 -7.74 -28.28
C GLN A 196 -2.97 -7.44 -28.26
N LYS A 197 -3.61 -7.55 -27.08
CA LYS A 197 -5.04 -7.28 -26.92
C LYS A 197 -5.40 -5.81 -27.14
N ILE A 198 -4.54 -4.88 -26.70
CA ILE A 198 -4.71 -3.45 -26.97
C ILE A 198 -4.66 -3.16 -28.49
N GLN A 199 -3.76 -3.83 -29.21
CA GLN A 199 -3.68 -3.73 -30.67
C GLN A 199 -4.94 -4.29 -31.34
N GLU A 200 -5.37 -5.51 -30.99
CA GLU A 200 -6.62 -6.12 -31.49
C GLU A 200 -7.84 -5.22 -31.23
N ARG A 201 -7.91 -4.62 -30.03
CA ARG A 201 -8.98 -3.68 -29.67
C ARG A 201 -8.93 -2.40 -30.50
N SER A 202 -7.74 -1.86 -30.75
CA SER A 202 -7.56 -0.65 -31.57
C SER A 202 -7.99 -0.90 -33.01
N GLU A 203 -7.68 -2.06 -33.57
CA GLU A 203 -8.15 -2.51 -34.88
C GLU A 203 -9.66 -2.69 -34.93
N ALA A 204 -10.26 -3.33 -33.91
CA ALA A 204 -11.71 -3.46 -33.79
C ALA A 204 -12.39 -2.08 -33.78
N ARG A 205 -11.87 -1.11 -33.01
CA ARG A 205 -12.39 0.26 -32.99
C ARG A 205 -12.24 0.97 -34.33
N ALA A 206 -11.10 0.80 -35.02
CA ALA A 206 -10.90 1.37 -36.35
C ALA A 206 -11.90 0.80 -37.38
N ASN A 207 -12.23 -0.48 -37.26
CA ASN A 207 -13.23 -1.17 -38.10
C ASN A 207 -14.68 -0.95 -37.64
N ARG A 208 -14.90 -0.15 -36.58
CA ARG A 208 -16.22 0.11 -35.96
C ARG A 208 -16.89 -1.16 -35.40
N ASP A 209 -16.11 -2.18 -35.08
CA ASP A 209 -16.53 -3.38 -34.35
C ASP A 209 -16.44 -3.12 -32.83
N PHE A 210 -17.46 -2.44 -32.33
CA PHE A 210 -17.53 -2.09 -30.91
C PHE A 210 -17.76 -3.31 -30.02
N ALA A 211 -18.43 -4.35 -30.52
CA ALA A 211 -18.69 -5.56 -29.76
C ALA A 211 -17.38 -6.30 -29.41
N THR A 212 -16.48 -6.44 -30.39
CA THR A 212 -15.16 -7.03 -30.15
C THR A 212 -14.29 -6.14 -29.25
N SER A 213 -14.34 -4.82 -29.43
CA SER A 213 -13.62 -3.86 -28.56
C SER A 213 -14.04 -3.98 -27.09
N ASP A 214 -15.34 -4.09 -26.83
CA ASP A 214 -15.88 -4.21 -25.47
C ASP A 214 -15.57 -5.59 -24.88
N ALA A 215 -15.67 -6.66 -25.66
CA ALA A 215 -15.30 -8.00 -25.22
C ALA A 215 -13.82 -8.10 -24.80
N ILE A 216 -12.90 -7.46 -25.53
CA ILE A 216 -11.48 -7.40 -25.16
C ILE A 216 -11.28 -6.60 -23.87
N ARG A 217 -12.02 -5.50 -23.68
CA ARG A 217 -11.94 -4.71 -22.44
C ARG A 217 -12.40 -5.53 -21.25
N ASP A 218 -13.49 -6.28 -21.39
CA ASP A 218 -14.02 -7.14 -20.34
C ASP A 218 -13.09 -8.32 -20.05
N GLU A 219 -12.47 -8.91 -21.08
CA GLU A 219 -11.44 -9.97 -20.95
C GLU A 219 -10.25 -9.48 -20.10
N LEU A 220 -9.72 -8.30 -20.44
CA LEU A 220 -8.62 -7.69 -19.72
C LEU A 220 -9.02 -7.29 -18.29
N THR A 221 -10.20 -6.72 -18.11
CA THR A 221 -10.74 -6.38 -16.79
C THR A 221 -10.89 -7.62 -15.91
N GLY A 222 -11.36 -8.74 -16.48
CA GLY A 222 -11.48 -10.03 -15.79
C GLY A 222 -10.13 -10.64 -15.39
N LYS A 223 -9.02 -10.19 -15.98
CA LYS A 223 -7.64 -10.53 -15.59
C LYS A 223 -7.03 -9.50 -14.64
N GLY A 224 -7.82 -8.57 -14.11
CA GLY A 224 -7.33 -7.49 -13.26
C GLY A 224 -6.51 -6.46 -14.04
N ILE A 225 -6.75 -6.27 -15.34
CA ILE A 225 -6.08 -5.25 -16.15
C ILE A 225 -7.07 -4.13 -16.48
N VAL A 226 -6.75 -2.92 -16.03
CA VAL A 226 -7.55 -1.72 -16.29
C VAL A 226 -6.91 -0.93 -17.42
N LEU A 227 -7.69 -0.67 -18.47
CA LEU A 227 -7.30 0.16 -19.61
C LEU A 227 -7.70 1.63 -19.40
N GLU A 228 -6.77 2.54 -19.68
CA GLU A 228 -6.91 3.99 -19.67
C GLU A 228 -6.62 4.56 -21.07
N ASP A 229 -7.66 4.99 -21.78
CA ASP A 229 -7.51 5.60 -23.11
C ASP A 229 -7.11 7.09 -22.96
N GLY A 230 -6.01 7.52 -23.59
CA GLY A 230 -5.53 8.90 -23.59
C GLY A 230 -5.18 9.42 -25.00
N PRO A 231 -4.80 10.71 -25.13
CA PRO A 231 -4.41 11.31 -26.40
C PRO A 231 -3.21 10.64 -27.06
N ASP A 232 -2.31 10.08 -26.24
CA ASP A 232 -1.08 9.41 -26.67
C ASP A 232 -1.24 7.89 -26.86
N GLY A 233 -2.47 7.37 -26.77
CA GLY A 233 -2.79 5.94 -26.89
C GLY A 233 -3.44 5.34 -25.63
N THR A 234 -3.65 4.02 -25.64
CA THR A 234 -4.18 3.27 -24.50
C THR A 234 -3.03 2.90 -23.57
N ARG A 235 -3.09 3.33 -22.32
CA ARG A 235 -2.24 2.85 -21.21
C ARG A 235 -3.00 1.79 -20.43
N TRP A 236 -2.28 0.98 -19.67
CA TRP A 236 -2.91 -0.03 -18.81
C TRP A 236 -2.19 -0.15 -17.48
N LYS A 237 -2.92 -0.63 -16.47
CA LYS A 237 -2.40 -0.95 -15.14
C LYS A 237 -3.02 -2.25 -14.63
N VAL A 238 -2.28 -2.96 -13.79
CA VAL A 238 -2.87 -4.02 -12.96
C VAL A 238 -3.74 -3.34 -11.90
N GLY A 239 -5.02 -3.71 -11.88
CA GLY A 239 -6.04 -3.24 -10.94
C GLY A 239 -5.95 -3.91 -9.58
#